data_AF-A0A6L7VP80-F1
#
_entry.id   AF-A0A6L7VP80-F1
#
_cell.length_a   1.000
_cell.length_b   1.000
_cell.length_c   1.000
_cell.angle_alpha   90.00
_cell.angle_beta   90.00
_cell.angle_gamma   90.00
#
_symmetry.space_group_name_H-M   'P 1'
#
loop_
_entity.id
_entity.type
_entity.pdbx_description
1 polymer ?
#
loop_
_entity_poly.entity_id
_entity_poly.type
_entity_poly.pdbx_seq_one_letter_code
_entity_poly.pdbx_strand_id
1 'polypeptide(L)'
;MIELVTLMLGIGVVVGGLLTWLWLRTRLQAAASIADRNAVNIAIAEQNRETVAQALNDDLVEEGELEVDAALLADVTDELVEAPRQMTNRWISVAVAFAIPLLAILLYWIVWGRPGTLLLQEAAIVVNQGLNESNANVVATRLHDYLAMHPDDTPAWLSLLSLQWLRGDREQFRMTHAQAERLGHTSAYTDSLYLLDAFRQRQMDLTSADQRVRNRLRQTDEDSPVGAMLDAFDHVARNDPLAANRSFETILSQTDRFELHGSAELAQRASRARLMPLSQPTIKVHVSLEQPFPQKNWLFVYARVNLGEPPLAVVKRPLAGSRRFEVHLDESVLMQRTASFADLDELIVTARLSNTADALAQADDITLSSAPVRPKDRSKISLAFGQANPLVRVEIRSETTVSPIESVFIIVRDRAVSAPPIAVRRVFGPLPKDGLDVTLADVMLPTINTSELSDLIVSARLSKSNSALARPGDIESDAVATKLGETVALTLDQIVGDVPRD
;
A
#
# COMPACT_ATOMS: atom_id res chain seq x y z
N MET A 1 -26.67 -0.23 -25.05
CA MET A 1 -26.86 1.24 -24.94
C MET A 1 -28.33 1.63 -25.05
N ILE A 2 -29.03 1.34 -26.15
CA ILE A 2 -30.48 1.64 -26.29
C ILE A 2 -31.31 0.94 -25.20
N GLU A 3 -31.01 -0.32 -24.87
CA GLU A 3 -31.75 -1.08 -23.84
C GLU A 3 -31.57 -0.56 -22.40
N LEU A 4 -30.41 0.05 -22.09
CA LEU A 4 -30.15 0.60 -20.77
C LEU A 4 -30.88 1.95 -20.58
N VAL A 5 -30.96 2.72 -21.66
CA VAL A 5 -31.68 4.00 -21.71
C VAL A 5 -33.19 3.75 -21.61
N THR A 6 -33.73 2.74 -22.28
CA THR A 6 -35.15 2.39 -22.17
C THR A 6 -35.51 1.86 -20.79
N LEU A 7 -34.63 1.09 -20.14
CA LEU A 7 -34.83 0.62 -18.77
C LEU A 7 -34.89 1.79 -17.76
N MET A 8 -33.97 2.75 -17.86
CA MET A 8 -33.93 3.93 -16.99
C MET A 8 -35.16 4.84 -17.19
N LEU A 9 -35.60 5.01 -18.43
CA LEU A 9 -36.83 5.75 -18.75
C LEU A 9 -38.08 5.06 -18.18
N GLY A 10 -38.13 3.72 -18.26
CA GLY A 10 -39.19 2.92 -17.67
C GLY A 10 -39.26 3.07 -16.15
N ILE A 11 -38.12 3.01 -15.46
CA ILE A 11 -38.05 3.20 -14.00
C ILE A 11 -38.52 4.61 -13.60
N GLY A 12 -38.14 5.64 -14.37
CA GLY A 12 -38.56 7.02 -14.13
C GLY A 12 -40.09 7.21 -14.19
N VAL A 13 -40.74 6.57 -15.18
CA VAL A 13 -42.21 6.61 -15.32
C VAL A 13 -42.90 5.90 -14.15
N VAL A 14 -42.38 4.74 -13.73
CA VAL A 14 -42.95 3.97 -12.61
C VAL A 14 -42.84 4.74 -11.28
N VAL A 15 -41.68 5.34 -11.01
CA VAL A 15 -41.47 6.15 -9.80
C VAL A 15 -42.36 7.40 -9.80
N GLY A 16 -42.48 8.09 -10.94
CA GLY A 16 -43.38 9.24 -11.08
C GLY A 16 -44.86 8.86 -10.86
N GLY A 17 -45.29 7.72 -11.38
CA GLY A 17 -46.64 7.18 -11.15
C GLY A 17 -46.90 6.82 -9.68
N LEU A 18 -45.92 6.24 -8.99
CA LEU A 18 -46.06 5.87 -7.59
C LEU A 18 -46.18 7.09 -6.67
N LEU A 19 -45.40 8.14 -6.94
CA LEU A 19 -45.42 9.40 -6.19
C LEU A 19 -46.74 10.17 -6.38
N THR A 20 -47.26 10.19 -7.61
CA THR A 20 -48.56 10.82 -7.90
C THR A 20 -49.73 10.06 -7.28
N TRP A 21 -49.70 8.73 -7.28
CA TRP A 21 -50.68 7.91 -6.58
C TRP A 21 -50.65 8.12 -5.06
N LEU A 22 -49.45 8.15 -4.45
CA LEU A 22 -49.29 8.39 -3.02
C LEU A 22 -49.79 9.78 -2.63
N TRP A 23 -49.52 10.80 -3.46
CA TRP A 23 -50.03 12.15 -3.28
C TRP A 23 -51.57 12.21 -3.36
N LEU A 24 -52.18 11.55 -4.35
CA LEU A 24 -53.64 11.52 -4.48
C LEU A 24 -54.31 10.78 -3.30
N ARG A 25 -53.70 9.70 -2.83
CA ARG A 25 -54.17 8.92 -1.68
C ARG A 25 -54.16 9.72 -0.38
N THR A 26 -53.10 10.49 -0.12
CA THR A 26 -53.04 11.35 1.08
C THR A 26 -54.11 12.44 1.06
N ARG A 27 -54.46 12.96 -0.12
CA ARG A 27 -55.55 13.96 -0.25
C ARG A 27 -56.94 13.38 -0.02
N LEU A 28 -57.21 12.17 -0.52
CA LEU A 28 -58.50 11.51 -0.30
C LEU A 28 -58.69 11.13 1.18
N GLN A 29 -57.63 10.70 1.86
CA GLN A 29 -57.65 10.41 3.30
C GLN A 29 -57.83 11.68 4.16
N ALA A 30 -57.19 12.80 3.77
CA ALA A 30 -57.38 14.08 4.44
C ALA A 30 -58.83 14.59 4.33
N ALA A 31 -59.45 14.47 3.15
CA ALA A 31 -60.83 14.89 2.92
C ALA A 31 -61.84 14.08 3.77
N ALA A 32 -61.63 12.77 3.90
CA ALA A 32 -62.46 11.92 4.76
C ALA A 32 -62.34 12.29 6.26
N SER A 33 -61.14 12.62 6.72
CA SER A 33 -60.90 13.00 8.14
C SER A 33 -61.49 14.35 8.54
N ILE A 34 -61.67 15.27 7.60
CA ILE A 34 -62.27 16.60 7.84
C ILE A 34 -63.79 16.50 7.89
N ALA A 35 -64.39 15.66 7.04
CA ALA A 35 -65.84 15.40 7.07
C ALA A 35 -66.29 14.76 8.40
N ASP A 36 -65.50 13.81 8.93
CA ASP A 36 -65.79 13.14 10.20
C ASP A 36 -65.70 14.10 11.41
N ARG A 37 -64.72 15.01 11.40
CA ARG A 37 -64.54 16.02 12.48
C ARG A 37 -65.64 17.07 12.49
N ASN A 38 -66.11 17.51 11.33
CA ASN A 38 -67.20 18.47 11.23
C ASN A 38 -68.54 17.87 11.69
N ALA A 39 -68.79 16.58 11.43
CA ALA A 39 -69.98 15.89 11.92
C ALA A 39 -70.00 15.79 13.46
N VAL A 40 -68.83 15.52 14.08
CA VAL A 40 -68.70 15.48 15.54
C VAL A 40 -68.89 16.87 16.16
N ASN A 41 -68.31 17.92 15.57
CA ASN A 41 -68.43 19.28 16.10
C ASN A 41 -69.88 19.82 16.02
N ILE A 42 -70.62 19.48 14.98
CA ILE A 42 -72.04 19.85 14.84
C ILE A 42 -72.89 19.13 15.91
N ALA A 43 -72.65 17.84 16.15
CA ALA A 43 -73.39 17.09 17.17
C ALA A 43 -73.16 17.63 18.59
N ILE A 44 -71.93 18.06 18.91
CA ILE A 44 -71.60 18.69 20.20
C ILE A 44 -72.32 20.03 20.36
N ALA A 45 -72.38 20.84 19.30
CA ALA A 45 -73.08 22.13 19.34
C ALA A 45 -74.60 21.95 19.55
N GLU A 46 -75.19 20.94 18.91
CA GLU A 46 -76.63 20.64 19.03
C GLU A 46 -76.98 20.12 20.45
N GLN A 47 -76.14 19.25 21.01
CA GLN A 47 -76.29 18.75 22.39
C GLN A 47 -76.16 19.86 23.45
N ASN A 48 -75.20 20.78 23.26
CA ASN A 48 -75.04 21.94 24.15
C ASN A 48 -76.24 22.87 24.08
N ARG A 49 -76.85 23.03 22.90
CA ARG A 49 -78.06 23.84 22.72
C ARG A 49 -79.27 23.25 23.44
N GLU A 50 -79.46 21.93 23.37
CA GLU A 50 -80.56 21.25 24.09
C GLU A 50 -80.41 21.31 25.61
N THR A 51 -79.18 21.16 26.12
CA THR A 51 -78.92 21.26 27.56
C THR A 51 -79.13 22.67 28.10
N VAL A 52 -78.78 23.69 27.32
CA VAL A 52 -79.06 25.10 27.68
C VAL A 52 -80.55 25.40 27.58
N ALA A 53 -81.25 24.91 26.56
CA ALA A 53 -82.71 25.06 26.42
C ALA A 53 -83.49 24.40 27.56
N GLN A 54 -83.01 23.28 28.12
CA GLN A 54 -83.60 22.67 29.33
C GLN A 54 -83.28 23.41 30.63
N ALA A 55 -82.25 24.26 30.65
CA ALA A 55 -81.83 25.01 31.84
C ALA A 55 -82.52 26.38 31.98
N LEU A 56 -83.18 26.88 30.92
CA LEU A 56 -83.85 28.18 30.90
C LEU A 56 -85.35 28.03 31.20
N ASN A 57 -85.80 28.67 32.28
CA ASN A 57 -87.21 28.83 32.65
C ASN A 57 -87.83 29.97 31.80
N ASP A 58 -89.06 29.77 31.34
CA ASP A 58 -89.80 30.48 30.25
C ASP A 58 -89.92 32.01 30.29
N ASP A 59 -89.31 32.74 31.23
CA ASP A 59 -89.53 34.19 31.40
C ASP A 59 -88.27 35.06 31.20
N LEU A 60 -87.16 34.47 30.74
CA LEU A 60 -85.91 35.19 30.39
C LEU A 60 -85.32 34.73 29.04
N VAL A 61 -86.18 34.25 28.13
CA VAL A 61 -85.77 33.62 26.87
C VAL A 61 -85.32 34.64 25.81
N GLU A 62 -85.78 35.88 25.83
CA GLU A 62 -85.49 36.83 24.73
C GLU A 62 -84.16 37.60 24.91
N GLU A 63 -83.69 37.80 26.14
CA GLU A 63 -82.42 38.50 26.43
C GLU A 63 -81.24 37.53 26.51
N GLY A 64 -81.48 36.27 26.92
CA GLY A 64 -80.48 35.21 26.96
C GLY A 64 -80.09 34.66 25.59
N GLU A 65 -81.01 34.63 24.61
CA GLU A 65 -80.69 34.15 23.24
C GLU A 65 -79.66 35.05 22.53
N LEU A 66 -79.71 36.37 22.74
CA LEU A 66 -78.75 37.30 22.13
C LEU A 66 -77.35 37.23 22.75
N GLU A 67 -77.26 37.01 24.07
CA GLU A 67 -75.98 36.89 24.76
C GLU A 67 -75.33 35.51 24.50
N VAL A 68 -76.15 34.46 24.33
CA VAL A 68 -75.70 33.11 23.93
C VAL A 68 -75.31 33.05 22.46
N ASP A 69 -76.06 33.67 21.55
CA ASP A 69 -75.66 33.79 20.14
C ASP A 69 -74.36 34.60 20.02
N ALA A 70 -74.18 35.66 20.81
CA ALA A 70 -72.92 36.41 20.85
C ALA A 70 -71.76 35.59 21.44
N ALA A 71 -72.00 34.79 22.48
CA ALA A 71 -71.00 33.92 23.08
C ALA A 71 -70.61 32.75 22.16
N LEU A 72 -71.57 32.15 21.43
CA LEU A 72 -71.31 31.13 20.41
C LEU A 72 -70.65 31.72 19.16
N LEU A 73 -70.98 32.96 18.76
CA LEU A 73 -70.25 33.65 17.69
C LEU A 73 -68.81 33.95 18.12
N ALA A 74 -68.58 34.30 19.38
CA ALA A 74 -67.24 34.56 19.93
C ALA A 74 -66.40 33.27 20.02
N ASP A 75 -67.00 32.16 20.44
CA ASP A 75 -66.30 30.85 20.56
C ASP A 75 -66.05 30.21 19.18
N VAL A 76 -66.86 30.52 18.16
CA VAL A 76 -66.60 30.13 16.75
C VAL A 76 -65.59 31.07 16.06
N THR A 77 -65.34 32.28 16.60
CA THR A 77 -64.40 33.24 15.99
C THR A 77 -63.00 33.20 16.57
N ASP A 78 -62.79 32.70 17.79
CA ASP A 78 -61.43 32.54 18.37
C ASP A 78 -60.81 31.14 18.16
N GLU A 79 -61.58 30.14 17.73
CA GLU A 79 -61.05 28.84 17.27
C GLU A 79 -61.04 28.69 15.73
N LEU A 80 -60.99 29.82 15.02
CA LEU A 80 -60.29 29.86 13.74
C LEU A 80 -58.78 29.79 14.03
N VAL A 81 -58.34 28.61 14.51
CA VAL A 81 -56.96 28.18 14.36
C VAL A 81 -56.60 28.52 12.94
N GLU A 82 -55.72 29.51 12.76
CA GLU A 82 -55.02 29.72 11.51
C GLU A 82 -54.49 28.34 11.14
N ALA A 83 -55.18 27.65 10.22
CA ALA A 83 -54.61 26.51 9.56
C ALA A 83 -53.24 27.03 9.11
N PRO A 84 -52.12 26.43 9.58
CA PRO A 84 -50.82 27.01 9.31
C PRO A 84 -50.85 27.26 7.81
N ARG A 85 -50.63 28.51 7.39
CA ARG A 85 -50.32 28.81 6.00
C ARG A 85 -49.04 28.03 5.75
N GLN A 86 -49.18 26.74 5.48
CA GLN A 86 -48.26 26.04 4.64
C GLN A 86 -48.40 26.82 3.35
N MET A 87 -47.50 27.79 3.20
CA MET A 87 -46.92 28.13 1.92
C MET A 87 -46.40 26.80 1.37
N THR A 88 -47.31 25.95 0.91
CA THR A 88 -47.07 24.88 -0.03
C THR A 88 -46.73 25.64 -1.27
N ASN A 89 -45.47 26.07 -1.30
CA ASN A 89 -44.90 26.86 -2.36
C ASN A 89 -44.85 25.89 -3.53
N ARG A 90 -45.97 25.77 -4.26
CA ARG A 90 -46.13 24.83 -5.39
C ARG A 90 -45.01 25.05 -6.40
N TRP A 91 -44.49 26.27 -6.43
CA TRP A 91 -43.29 26.68 -7.14
C TRP A 91 -42.01 26.00 -6.69
N ILE A 92 -41.84 25.62 -5.42
CA ILE A 92 -40.70 24.81 -4.96
C ILE A 92 -40.79 23.39 -5.55
N SER A 93 -41.98 22.76 -5.58
CA SER A 93 -42.12 21.45 -6.20
C SER A 93 -41.87 21.49 -7.71
N VAL A 94 -42.32 22.53 -8.40
CA VAL A 94 -42.03 22.75 -9.82
C VAL A 94 -40.54 23.05 -10.01
N ALA A 95 -39.94 23.92 -9.19
CA ALA A 95 -38.52 24.24 -9.25
C ALA A 95 -37.66 23.01 -9.02
N VAL A 96 -38.00 22.14 -8.07
CA VAL A 96 -37.31 20.87 -7.83
C VAL A 96 -37.52 19.89 -8.98
N ALA A 97 -38.73 19.80 -9.55
CA ALA A 97 -39.03 18.93 -10.68
C ALA A 97 -38.26 19.31 -11.95
N PHE A 98 -37.87 20.58 -12.12
CA PHE A 98 -37.00 21.03 -13.23
C PHE A 98 -35.52 21.07 -12.84
N ALA A 99 -35.20 21.46 -11.60
CA ALA A 99 -33.82 21.54 -11.13
C ALA A 99 -33.16 20.17 -11.05
N ILE A 100 -33.87 19.11 -10.67
CA ILE A 100 -33.31 17.76 -10.66
C ILE A 100 -32.89 17.30 -12.07
N PRO A 101 -33.74 17.32 -13.11
CA PRO A 101 -33.31 16.95 -14.46
C PRO A 101 -32.30 17.93 -15.06
N LEU A 102 -32.38 19.25 -14.78
CA LEU A 102 -31.35 20.20 -15.22
C LEU A 102 -30.00 19.94 -14.54
N LEU A 103 -30.00 19.64 -13.24
CA LEU A 103 -28.81 19.25 -12.49
C LEU A 103 -28.30 17.90 -13.01
N ALA A 104 -29.16 16.95 -13.35
CA ALA A 104 -28.77 15.69 -13.96
C ALA A 104 -28.16 15.89 -15.35
N ILE A 105 -28.72 16.79 -16.17
CA ILE A 105 -28.16 17.19 -17.47
C ILE A 105 -26.81 17.89 -17.27
N LEU A 106 -26.72 18.81 -16.32
CA LEU A 106 -25.50 19.55 -15.98
C LEU A 106 -24.41 18.61 -15.45
N LEU A 107 -24.75 17.71 -14.53
CA LEU A 107 -23.85 16.68 -14.01
C LEU A 107 -23.47 15.68 -15.10
N TYR A 108 -24.40 15.31 -15.99
CA TYR A 108 -24.06 14.52 -17.17
C TYR A 108 -23.06 15.28 -18.06
N TRP A 109 -23.23 16.59 -18.26
CA TRP A 109 -22.31 17.39 -19.04
C TRP A 109 -20.93 17.56 -18.38
N ILE A 110 -20.90 17.76 -17.06
CA ILE A 110 -19.67 17.97 -16.27
C ILE A 110 -18.91 16.65 -16.04
N VAL A 111 -19.62 15.55 -15.75
CA VAL A 111 -19.03 14.26 -15.36
C VAL A 111 -18.88 13.32 -16.55
N TRP A 112 -19.80 13.35 -17.53
CA TRP A 112 -19.87 12.41 -18.66
C TRP A 112 -19.73 13.08 -20.05
N GLY A 113 -19.87 14.40 -20.15
CA GLY A 113 -19.78 15.18 -21.40
C GLY A 113 -18.35 15.39 -21.93
N ARG A 114 -17.36 14.68 -21.39
CA ARG A 114 -16.00 14.59 -21.96
C ARG A 114 -15.91 13.30 -22.79
N PRO A 115 -16.00 13.35 -24.13
CA PRO A 115 -15.99 12.15 -24.97
C PRO A 115 -14.71 11.31 -24.84
N GLY A 116 -13.61 11.91 -24.35
CA GLY A 116 -12.37 11.20 -24.03
C GLY A 116 -12.51 10.09 -23.00
N THR A 117 -13.52 10.11 -22.12
CA THR A 117 -13.74 9.05 -21.10
C THR A 117 -14.22 7.73 -21.73
N LEU A 118 -14.98 7.79 -22.83
CA LEU A 118 -15.44 6.61 -23.57
C LEU A 118 -14.29 5.96 -24.35
N LEU A 119 -13.41 6.77 -24.95
CA LEU A 119 -12.16 6.29 -25.56
C LEU A 119 -11.21 5.68 -24.53
N LEU A 120 -11.13 6.24 -23.31
CA LEU A 120 -10.38 5.68 -22.19
C LEU A 120 -10.99 4.36 -21.66
N GLN A 121 -12.32 4.23 -21.68
CA GLN A 121 -13.02 3.02 -21.26
C GLN A 121 -12.92 1.90 -22.33
N GLU A 122 -13.00 2.24 -23.61
CA GLU A 122 -12.69 1.33 -24.72
C GLU A 122 -11.21 0.92 -24.72
N ALA A 123 -10.28 1.85 -24.46
CA ALA A 123 -8.87 1.54 -24.28
C ALA A 123 -8.64 0.62 -23.06
N ALA A 124 -9.36 0.82 -21.95
CA ALA A 124 -9.31 -0.06 -20.79
C ALA A 124 -9.88 -1.47 -21.07
N ILE A 125 -10.91 -1.58 -21.93
CA ILE A 125 -11.46 -2.86 -22.40
C ILE A 125 -10.45 -3.58 -23.31
N VAL A 126 -9.75 -2.86 -24.19
CA VAL A 126 -8.68 -3.42 -25.05
C VAL A 126 -7.45 -3.84 -24.23
N VAL A 127 -7.09 -3.10 -23.18
CA VAL A 127 -6.03 -3.46 -22.24
C VAL A 127 -6.40 -4.72 -21.45
N ASN A 128 -7.65 -4.89 -21.01
CA ASN A 128 -8.12 -6.06 -20.28
C ASN A 128 -8.32 -7.32 -21.14
N GLN A 129 -8.51 -7.19 -22.46
CA GLN A 129 -8.66 -8.33 -23.39
C GLN A 129 -7.35 -8.77 -24.06
N GLY A 130 -6.22 -8.17 -23.66
CA GLY A 130 -4.91 -8.41 -24.23
C GLY A 130 -4.57 -7.41 -25.34
N LEU A 131 -3.55 -6.59 -25.09
CA LEU A 131 -2.98 -5.68 -26.09
C LEU A 131 -2.37 -6.51 -27.22
N ASN A 132 -3.06 -6.58 -28.37
CA ASN A 132 -2.50 -7.09 -29.62
C ASN A 132 -2.31 -5.91 -30.59
N GLU A 133 -1.25 -5.93 -31.42
CA GLU A 133 -0.83 -4.80 -32.28
C GLU A 133 -1.99 -4.24 -33.12
N SER A 134 -2.84 -5.12 -33.65
CA SER A 134 -4.00 -4.74 -34.47
C SER A 134 -5.00 -3.84 -33.72
N ASN A 135 -5.28 -4.13 -32.45
CA ASN A 135 -6.27 -3.36 -31.67
C ASN A 135 -5.69 -2.00 -31.23
N ALA A 136 -4.38 -1.97 -30.95
CA ALA A 136 -3.68 -0.75 -30.56
C ALA A 136 -3.57 0.26 -31.72
N ASN A 137 -3.42 -0.23 -32.96
CA ASN A 137 -3.47 0.60 -34.17
C ASN A 137 -4.83 1.27 -34.35
N VAL A 138 -5.91 0.49 -34.20
CA VAL A 138 -7.28 1.01 -34.34
C VAL A 138 -7.56 2.10 -33.31
N VAL A 139 -7.16 1.91 -32.04
CA VAL A 139 -7.33 2.93 -30.99
C VAL A 139 -6.49 4.18 -31.28
N ALA A 140 -5.24 4.02 -31.73
CA ALA A 140 -4.39 5.14 -32.09
C ALA A 140 -4.97 5.97 -33.25
N THR A 141 -5.48 5.33 -34.31
CA THR A 141 -6.13 6.02 -35.43
C THR A 141 -7.38 6.75 -34.97
N ARG A 142 -8.24 6.10 -34.16
CA ARG A 142 -9.45 6.75 -33.62
C ARG A 142 -9.12 7.96 -32.75
N LEU A 143 -8.10 7.86 -31.90
CA LEU A 143 -7.63 9.00 -31.09
C LEU A 143 -7.12 10.14 -31.97
N HIS A 144 -6.39 9.82 -33.04
CA HIS A 144 -5.91 10.81 -33.99
C HIS A 144 -7.08 11.53 -34.71
N ASP A 145 -8.04 10.78 -35.23
CA ASP A 145 -9.23 11.32 -35.90
C ASP A 145 -10.09 12.15 -34.94
N TYR A 146 -10.24 11.69 -33.70
CA TYR A 146 -10.94 12.41 -32.64
C TYR A 146 -10.27 13.74 -32.33
N LEU A 147 -8.94 13.75 -32.17
CA LEU A 147 -8.16 14.97 -31.91
C LEU A 147 -8.18 15.96 -33.08
N ALA A 148 -8.43 15.50 -34.32
CA ALA A 148 -8.65 16.39 -35.45
C ALA A 148 -9.93 17.21 -35.31
N MET A 149 -10.96 16.66 -34.66
CA MET A 149 -12.24 17.34 -34.38
C MET A 149 -12.24 18.06 -33.03
N HIS A 150 -11.44 17.58 -32.08
CA HIS A 150 -11.38 18.08 -30.70
C HIS A 150 -9.93 18.40 -30.29
N PRO A 151 -9.32 19.45 -30.87
CA PRO A 151 -7.93 19.79 -30.61
C PRO A 151 -7.66 20.21 -29.16
N ASP A 152 -8.67 20.69 -28.44
CA ASP A 152 -8.52 21.21 -27.07
C ASP A 152 -8.56 20.11 -25.98
N ASP A 153 -8.75 18.83 -26.35
CA ASP A 153 -8.90 17.71 -25.41
C ASP A 153 -7.54 17.21 -24.90
N THR A 154 -7.08 17.81 -23.80
CA THR A 154 -5.78 17.46 -23.17
C THR A 154 -5.71 15.96 -22.79
N PRO A 155 -6.71 15.35 -22.13
CA PRO A 155 -6.70 13.91 -21.87
C PRO A 155 -6.50 13.03 -23.12
N ALA A 156 -7.12 13.39 -24.26
CA ALA A 156 -6.95 12.62 -25.50
C ALA A 156 -5.53 12.74 -26.06
N TRP A 157 -4.91 13.92 -26.01
CA TRP A 157 -3.49 14.12 -26.37
C TRP A 157 -2.55 13.25 -25.53
N LEU A 158 -2.72 13.27 -24.20
CA LEU A 158 -1.90 12.48 -23.28
C LEU A 158 -2.07 10.97 -23.50
N SER A 159 -3.28 10.54 -23.83
CA SER A 159 -3.59 9.13 -24.10
C SER A 159 -2.93 8.64 -25.38
N LEU A 160 -2.99 9.45 -26.45
CA LEU A 160 -2.31 9.13 -27.71
C LEU A 160 -0.79 9.02 -27.52
N LEU A 161 -0.19 9.98 -26.82
CA LEU A 161 1.23 9.97 -26.49
C LEU A 161 1.64 8.74 -25.68
N SER A 162 0.87 8.39 -24.66
CA SER A 162 1.14 7.21 -23.83
C SER A 162 1.02 5.91 -24.63
N LEU A 163 0.00 5.80 -25.50
CA LEU A 163 -0.20 4.63 -26.36
C LEU A 163 0.94 4.47 -27.38
N GLN A 164 1.35 5.55 -28.04
CA GLN A 164 2.45 5.53 -29.01
C GLN A 164 3.77 5.14 -28.33
N TRP A 165 4.01 5.64 -27.12
CA TRP A 165 5.19 5.26 -26.35
C TRP A 165 5.19 3.77 -25.98
N LEU A 166 4.07 3.26 -25.45
CA LEU A 166 3.90 1.84 -25.09
C LEU A 166 4.12 0.91 -26.28
N ARG A 167 3.71 1.33 -27.48
CA ARG A 167 3.91 0.58 -28.73
C ARG A 167 5.34 0.67 -29.28
N GLY A 168 6.13 1.63 -28.80
CA GLY A 168 7.48 1.86 -29.30
C GLY A 168 7.56 2.71 -30.58
N ASP A 169 6.48 3.36 -31.00
CA ASP A 169 6.41 4.22 -32.19
C ASP A 169 7.10 5.58 -31.94
N ARG A 170 8.42 5.57 -31.76
CA ARG A 170 9.21 6.73 -31.30
C ARG A 170 9.12 7.95 -32.23
N GLU A 171 9.06 7.73 -33.53
CA GLU A 171 8.97 8.83 -34.49
C GLU A 171 7.64 9.55 -34.40
N GLN A 172 6.53 8.80 -34.42
CA GLN A 172 5.19 9.36 -34.27
C GLN A 172 5.03 10.04 -32.91
N PHE A 173 5.51 9.41 -31.84
CA PHE A 173 5.51 9.98 -30.50
C PHE A 173 6.15 11.37 -30.46
N ARG A 174 7.33 11.55 -31.07
CA ARG A 174 8.00 12.86 -31.11
C ARG A 174 7.22 13.90 -31.91
N MET A 175 6.65 13.51 -33.05
CA MET A 175 5.84 14.42 -33.87
C MET A 175 4.56 14.85 -33.13
N THR A 176 3.85 13.89 -32.56
CA THR A 176 2.64 14.13 -31.75
C THR A 176 2.95 14.95 -30.51
N HIS A 177 4.09 14.70 -29.84
CA HIS A 177 4.51 15.48 -28.68
C HIS A 177 4.80 16.94 -29.05
N ALA A 178 5.53 17.18 -30.14
CA ALA A 178 5.79 18.54 -30.62
C ALA A 178 4.49 19.28 -31.01
N GLN A 179 3.48 18.58 -31.52
CA GLN A 179 2.16 19.17 -31.78
C GLN A 179 1.41 19.48 -30.49
N ALA A 180 1.34 18.53 -29.56
CA ALA A 180 0.72 18.71 -28.24
C ALA A 180 1.39 19.85 -27.46
N GLU A 181 2.72 20.00 -27.55
CA GLU A 181 3.47 21.07 -26.91
C GLU A 181 3.04 22.44 -27.42
N ARG A 182 2.90 22.60 -28.75
CA ARG A 182 2.45 23.87 -29.36
C ARG A 182 1.04 24.25 -28.94
N LEU A 183 0.19 23.27 -28.66
CA LEU A 183 -1.19 23.46 -28.23
C LEU A 183 -1.33 23.55 -26.70
N GLY A 184 -0.25 23.34 -25.94
CA GLY A 184 -0.28 23.38 -24.48
C GLY A 184 -0.91 22.14 -23.81
N HIS A 185 -0.93 21.00 -24.51
CA HIS A 185 -1.55 19.75 -24.05
C HIS A 185 -0.55 18.68 -23.58
N THR A 186 0.68 19.08 -23.22
CA THR A 186 1.65 18.18 -22.61
C THR A 186 1.53 18.15 -21.09
N SER A 187 2.15 17.14 -20.48
CA SER A 187 2.28 16.99 -19.04
C SER A 187 3.73 16.74 -18.67
N ALA A 188 4.08 16.93 -17.39
CA ALA A 188 5.40 16.56 -16.88
C ALA A 188 5.76 15.10 -17.20
N TYR A 189 4.76 14.22 -17.25
CA TYR A 189 4.94 12.82 -17.64
C TYR A 189 5.37 12.68 -19.11
N THR A 190 4.58 13.21 -20.05
CA THR A 190 4.88 13.10 -21.49
C THR A 190 6.15 13.85 -21.88
N ASP A 191 6.44 14.97 -21.22
CA ASP A 191 7.69 15.73 -21.39
C ASP A 191 8.90 14.93 -20.88
N SER A 192 8.74 14.17 -19.79
CA SER A 192 9.80 13.28 -19.28
C SER A 192 10.10 12.16 -20.28
N LEU A 193 9.07 11.55 -20.87
CA LEU A 193 9.24 10.51 -21.89
C LEU A 193 9.92 11.05 -23.17
N TYR A 194 9.54 12.25 -23.60
CA TYR A 194 10.18 12.95 -24.71
C TYR A 194 11.67 13.17 -24.48
N LEU A 195 12.06 13.71 -23.32
CA LEU A 195 13.47 13.92 -23.00
C LEU A 195 14.23 12.62 -22.83
N LEU A 196 13.62 11.59 -22.26
CA LEU A 196 14.24 10.28 -22.12
C LEU A 196 14.56 9.68 -23.50
N ASP A 197 13.68 9.84 -24.48
CA ASP A 197 13.93 9.41 -25.88
C ASP A 197 15.05 10.21 -26.53
N ALA A 198 15.01 11.55 -26.41
CA ALA A 198 16.04 12.43 -26.95
C ALA A 198 17.43 12.10 -26.36
N PHE A 199 17.49 11.89 -25.05
CA PHE A 199 18.70 11.49 -24.34
C PHE A 199 19.21 10.13 -24.82
N ARG A 200 18.34 9.12 -25.00
CA ARG A 200 18.77 7.81 -25.52
C ARG A 200 19.39 7.89 -26.91
N GLN A 201 18.81 8.70 -27.79
CA GLN A 201 19.27 8.78 -29.19
C GLN A 201 20.56 9.59 -29.33
N ARG A 202 20.68 10.68 -28.56
CA ARG A 202 21.75 11.68 -28.77
C ARG A 202 22.71 11.83 -27.61
N GLN A 203 22.53 11.03 -26.55
CA GLN A 203 23.25 11.00 -25.27
C GLN A 203 23.25 12.33 -24.51
N MET A 204 23.57 13.46 -25.15
CA MET A 204 23.55 14.82 -24.60
C MET A 204 23.44 15.94 -25.64
N ASP A 205 23.40 15.63 -26.94
CA ASP A 205 23.20 16.65 -27.98
C ASP A 205 21.72 17.06 -28.04
N LEU A 206 21.32 17.84 -27.03
CA LEU A 206 19.99 18.37 -26.89
C LEU A 206 19.80 19.58 -27.80
N THR A 207 18.80 19.47 -28.67
CA THR A 207 18.38 20.58 -29.51
C THR A 207 17.75 21.69 -28.69
N SER A 208 17.57 22.85 -29.31
CA SER A 208 16.83 23.96 -28.69
C SER A 208 15.40 23.58 -28.30
N ALA A 209 14.78 22.57 -28.95
CA ALA A 209 13.48 22.04 -28.54
C ALA A 209 13.57 21.23 -27.24
N ASP A 210 14.52 20.32 -27.15
CA ASP A 210 14.76 19.52 -25.94
C ASP A 210 15.10 20.43 -24.74
N GLN A 211 15.90 21.48 -24.96
CA GLN A 211 16.23 22.46 -23.91
C GLN A 211 15.00 23.19 -23.37
N ARG A 212 14.02 23.52 -24.23
CA ARG A 212 12.76 24.13 -23.75
C ARG A 212 11.97 23.17 -22.87
N VAL A 213 11.82 21.92 -23.30
CA VAL A 213 11.13 20.88 -22.52
C VAL A 213 11.84 20.64 -21.18
N ARG A 214 13.17 20.54 -21.20
CA ARG A 214 14.01 20.41 -20.00
C ARG A 214 13.81 21.57 -19.03
N ASN A 215 13.83 22.81 -19.51
CA ASN A 215 13.65 23.99 -18.67
C ASN A 215 12.24 24.04 -18.04
N ARG A 216 11.20 23.62 -18.79
CA ARG A 216 9.85 23.49 -18.25
C ARG A 216 9.76 22.41 -17.17
N LEU A 217 10.39 21.26 -17.36
CA LEU A 217 10.44 20.22 -16.33
C LEU A 217 11.22 20.66 -15.09
N ARG A 218 12.31 21.43 -15.24
CA ARG A 218 13.09 21.93 -14.09
C ARG A 218 12.34 22.97 -13.25
N GLN A 219 11.23 23.52 -13.76
CA GLN A 219 10.32 24.37 -12.98
C GLN A 219 9.36 23.54 -12.11
N THR A 220 9.29 22.22 -12.30
CA THR A 220 8.61 21.32 -11.36
C THR A 220 9.52 21.04 -10.16
N ASP A 221 8.92 20.64 -9.04
CA ASP A 221 9.60 20.39 -7.76
C ASP A 221 10.95 19.67 -7.92
N GLU A 222 12.02 20.28 -7.41
CA GLU A 222 13.42 19.84 -7.54
C GLU A 222 13.63 18.48 -6.85
N ASP A 223 12.88 18.22 -5.77
CA ASP A 223 12.93 16.97 -5.02
C ASP A 223 12.05 15.85 -5.63
N SER A 224 11.43 16.09 -6.79
CA SER A 224 10.61 15.09 -7.48
C SER A 224 11.45 14.07 -8.25
N PRO A 225 10.89 12.88 -8.56
CA PRO A 225 11.55 11.90 -9.43
C PRO A 225 11.94 12.46 -10.81
N VAL A 226 11.25 13.51 -11.28
CA VAL A 226 11.55 14.21 -12.53
C VAL A 226 12.81 15.06 -12.38
N GLY A 227 12.96 15.79 -11.26
CA GLY A 227 14.18 16.53 -10.93
C GLY A 227 15.40 15.61 -10.86
N ALA A 228 15.26 14.50 -10.12
CA ALA A 228 16.30 13.48 -10.03
C ALA A 228 16.67 12.87 -11.41
N MET A 229 15.71 12.68 -12.31
CA MET A 229 15.98 12.24 -13.68
C MET A 229 16.81 13.26 -14.47
N LEU A 230 16.47 14.55 -14.39
CA LEU A 230 17.21 15.61 -15.09
C LEU A 230 18.65 15.71 -14.57
N ASP A 231 18.83 15.61 -13.26
CA ASP A 231 20.16 15.62 -12.64
C ASP A 231 20.97 14.38 -13.03
N ALA A 232 20.32 13.21 -13.11
CA ALA A 232 20.97 11.99 -13.60
C ALA A 232 21.50 12.20 -15.04
N PHE A 233 20.71 12.81 -15.93
CA PHE A 233 21.15 13.13 -17.29
C PHE A 233 22.34 14.09 -17.30
N ASP A 234 22.32 15.13 -16.46
CA ASP A 234 23.42 16.09 -16.37
C ASP A 234 24.71 15.46 -15.82
N HIS A 235 24.61 14.52 -14.88
CA HIS A 235 25.77 13.76 -14.39
C HIS A 235 26.33 12.79 -15.44
N VAL A 236 25.46 12.10 -16.19
CA VAL A 236 25.90 11.28 -17.32
C VAL A 236 26.61 12.13 -18.37
N ALA A 237 26.13 13.36 -18.62
CA ALA A 237 26.74 14.30 -19.54
C ALA A 237 28.18 14.66 -19.18
N ARG A 238 28.40 14.91 -17.90
CA ARG A 238 29.70 15.30 -17.35
C ARG A 238 30.63 14.11 -17.17
N ASN A 239 30.21 12.92 -17.59
CA ASN A 239 30.90 11.66 -17.35
C ASN A 239 31.22 11.47 -15.86
N ASP A 240 30.26 11.81 -15.00
CA ASP A 240 30.30 11.61 -13.55
C ASP A 240 29.35 10.46 -13.18
N PRO A 241 29.79 9.20 -13.36
CA PRO A 241 28.91 8.07 -13.18
C PRO A 241 28.53 7.81 -11.72
N LEU A 242 29.31 8.34 -10.75
CA LEU A 242 29.03 8.24 -9.32
C LEU A 242 27.84 9.12 -8.94
N ALA A 243 27.87 10.39 -9.34
CA ALA A 243 26.75 11.29 -9.09
C ALA A 243 25.50 10.88 -9.89
N ALA A 244 25.67 10.38 -11.12
CA ALA A 244 24.56 9.84 -11.90
C ALA A 244 23.89 8.65 -11.19
N ASN A 245 24.67 7.74 -10.61
CA ASN A 245 24.15 6.58 -9.90
C ASN A 245 23.28 6.96 -8.69
N ARG A 246 23.67 8.02 -7.96
CA ARG A 246 22.89 8.57 -6.84
C ARG A 246 21.55 9.14 -7.30
N SER A 247 21.56 9.93 -8.39
CA SER A 247 20.32 10.46 -8.95
C SER A 247 19.37 9.34 -9.40
N PHE A 248 19.90 8.24 -9.96
CA PHE A 248 19.08 7.07 -10.26
C PHE A 248 18.50 6.38 -9.01
N GLU A 249 19.25 6.28 -7.91
CA GLU A 249 18.71 5.75 -6.63
C GLU A 249 17.53 6.60 -6.11
N THR A 250 17.61 7.92 -6.22
CA THR A 250 16.49 8.81 -5.86
C THR A 250 15.24 8.48 -6.67
N ILE A 251 15.36 8.32 -7.99
CA ILE A 251 14.23 7.93 -8.85
C ILE A 251 13.66 6.59 -8.41
N LEU A 252 14.51 5.58 -8.22
CA LEU A 252 14.12 4.21 -7.88
C LEU A 252 13.49 4.09 -6.48
N SER A 253 13.84 5.00 -5.56
CA SER A 253 13.29 5.01 -4.20
C SER A 253 11.93 5.71 -4.09
N GLN A 254 11.63 6.62 -5.02
CA GLN A 254 10.46 7.50 -4.95
C GLN A 254 9.38 7.18 -6.00
N THR A 255 9.63 6.28 -6.95
CA THR A 255 8.68 6.02 -8.03
C THR A 255 8.41 4.53 -8.28
N ASP A 256 7.11 4.18 -8.31
CA ASP A 256 6.60 2.92 -8.83
C ASP A 256 6.24 3.00 -10.33
N ARG A 257 6.47 4.17 -10.96
CA ARG A 257 6.16 4.36 -12.39
C ARG A 257 7.10 3.50 -13.23
N PHE A 258 6.55 2.42 -13.78
CA PHE A 258 7.26 1.38 -14.52
C PHE A 258 8.30 1.91 -15.52
N GLU A 259 7.99 2.95 -16.28
CA GLU A 259 8.87 3.45 -17.35
C GLU A 259 10.06 4.26 -16.85
N LEU A 260 9.84 5.15 -15.87
CA LEU A 260 10.90 5.89 -15.20
C LEU A 260 11.76 4.92 -14.37
N HIS A 261 11.13 3.96 -13.69
CA HIS A 261 11.82 2.96 -12.88
C HIS A 261 12.71 2.04 -13.74
N GLY A 262 12.16 1.43 -14.80
CA GLY A 262 12.91 0.50 -15.65
C GLY A 262 14.02 1.19 -16.46
N SER A 263 13.78 2.44 -16.92
CA SER A 263 14.82 3.21 -17.61
C SER A 263 15.92 3.70 -16.67
N ALA A 264 15.57 4.14 -15.46
CA ALA A 264 16.53 4.47 -14.41
C ALA A 264 17.35 3.25 -14.02
N GLU A 265 16.74 2.07 -13.87
CA GLU A 265 17.48 0.84 -13.53
C GLU A 265 18.49 0.45 -14.62
N LEU A 266 18.10 0.51 -15.89
CA LEU A 266 19.02 0.22 -17.01
C LEU A 266 20.17 1.23 -17.08
N ALA A 267 19.85 2.53 -16.95
CA ALA A 267 20.85 3.60 -16.97
C ALA A 267 21.78 3.54 -15.76
N GLN A 268 21.25 3.16 -14.59
CA GLN A 268 22.00 2.92 -13.38
C GLN A 268 23.01 1.77 -13.58
N ARG A 269 22.58 0.64 -14.13
CA ARG A 269 23.47 -0.48 -14.46
C ARG A 269 24.59 -0.07 -15.43
N ALA A 270 24.27 0.71 -16.46
CA ALA A 270 25.25 1.22 -17.40
C ALA A 270 26.23 2.22 -16.75
N SER A 271 25.74 3.08 -15.86
CA SER A 271 26.58 4.02 -15.10
C SER A 271 27.54 3.27 -14.16
N ARG A 272 27.05 2.25 -13.44
CA ARG A 272 27.88 1.38 -12.60
C ARG A 272 28.93 0.61 -13.40
N ALA A 273 28.59 0.12 -14.59
CA ALA A 273 29.56 -0.52 -15.46
C ALA A 273 30.72 0.41 -15.86
N ARG A 274 30.49 1.73 -15.94
CA ARG A 274 31.54 2.74 -16.18
C ARG A 274 32.35 3.06 -14.92
N LEU A 275 31.78 2.89 -13.73
CA LEU A 275 32.48 2.94 -12.44
C LEU A 275 33.36 1.73 -12.17
N MET A 276 33.43 0.77 -13.10
CA MET A 276 34.39 -0.33 -13.05
C MET A 276 35.71 -0.01 -13.79
N PRO A 277 36.54 0.99 -13.42
CA PRO A 277 37.97 0.71 -13.40
C PRO A 277 38.21 -0.35 -12.33
N LEU A 278 39.00 -1.37 -12.66
CA LEU A 278 39.51 -2.42 -11.77
C LEU A 278 40.41 -1.87 -10.64
N SER A 279 40.22 -0.62 -10.18
CA SER A 279 41.09 0.12 -9.27
C SER A 279 40.39 0.54 -7.97
N GLN A 280 39.04 0.56 -7.92
CA GLN A 280 38.31 0.86 -6.70
C GLN A 280 37.94 -0.42 -5.94
N PRO A 281 37.85 -0.37 -4.59
CA PRO A 281 37.41 -1.52 -3.79
C PRO A 281 35.94 -1.85 -4.12
N THR A 282 35.69 -3.09 -4.55
CA THR A 282 34.34 -3.63 -4.79
C THR A 282 34.17 -4.90 -3.97
N ILE A 283 33.11 -4.95 -3.17
CA ILE A 283 32.70 -6.15 -2.44
C ILE A 283 31.59 -6.83 -3.25
N LYS A 284 31.83 -8.09 -3.64
CA LYS A 284 30.83 -8.89 -4.38
C LYS A 284 30.04 -9.76 -3.42
N VAL A 285 28.75 -9.51 -3.30
CA VAL A 285 27.85 -10.20 -2.37
C VAL A 285 26.91 -11.10 -3.17
N HIS A 286 26.99 -12.40 -2.92
CA HIS A 286 26.06 -13.39 -3.45
C HIS A 286 25.02 -13.70 -2.38
N VAL A 287 23.76 -13.41 -2.66
CA VAL A 287 22.65 -13.75 -1.77
C VAL A 287 21.84 -14.89 -2.38
N SER A 288 21.67 -15.99 -1.64
CA SER A 288 20.81 -17.11 -2.05
C SER A 288 19.61 -17.26 -1.13
N LEU A 289 18.46 -17.66 -1.71
CA LEU A 289 17.24 -18.02 -1.00
C LEU A 289 16.99 -19.51 -1.22
N GLU A 290 17.36 -20.34 -0.25
CA GLU A 290 17.26 -21.80 -0.34
C GLU A 290 15.82 -22.30 -0.21
N GLN A 291 14.97 -21.50 0.44
CA GLN A 291 13.53 -21.73 0.55
C GLN A 291 12.73 -20.49 0.10
N PRO A 292 11.47 -20.64 -0.34
CA PRO A 292 10.62 -19.50 -0.66
C PRO A 292 10.26 -18.70 0.61
N PHE A 293 10.25 -17.39 0.50
CA PHE A 293 9.81 -16.46 1.54
C PHE A 293 8.56 -15.71 1.05
N PRO A 294 7.37 -16.35 1.03
CA PRO A 294 6.17 -15.83 0.34
C PRO A 294 5.64 -14.51 0.91
N GLN A 295 6.02 -14.15 2.14
CA GLN A 295 5.66 -12.88 2.77
C GLN A 295 6.72 -11.78 2.59
N LYS A 296 7.82 -12.05 1.87
CA LYS A 296 8.90 -11.08 1.63
C LYS A 296 8.88 -10.66 0.16
N ASN A 297 9.07 -9.37 -0.08
CA ASN A 297 9.02 -8.75 -1.41
C ASN A 297 10.34 -8.08 -1.81
N TRP A 298 11.16 -7.72 -0.84
CA TRP A 298 12.36 -6.91 -1.04
C TRP A 298 13.59 -7.53 -0.38
N LEU A 299 14.71 -7.45 -1.06
CA LEU A 299 16.05 -7.70 -0.56
C LEU A 299 16.80 -6.37 -0.47
N PHE A 300 17.30 -6.06 0.72
CA PHE A 300 18.24 -4.97 0.96
C PHE A 300 19.61 -5.58 1.27
N VAL A 301 20.67 -5.07 0.67
CA VAL A 301 22.05 -5.43 0.98
C VAL A 301 22.79 -4.15 1.29
N TYR A 302 23.33 -4.03 2.50
CA TYR A 302 24.01 -2.81 2.92
C TYR A 302 25.30 -3.12 3.69
N ALA A 303 26.19 -2.14 3.72
CA ALA A 303 27.46 -2.18 4.44
C ALA A 303 27.44 -1.18 5.61
N ARG A 304 28.00 -1.57 6.75
CA ARG A 304 28.18 -0.73 7.96
C ARG A 304 29.59 -0.90 8.50
N VAL A 305 30.16 0.12 9.13
CA VAL A 305 31.45 -0.03 9.81
C VAL A 305 31.26 -0.93 11.04
N ASN A 306 30.27 -0.63 11.88
CA ASN A 306 29.86 -1.48 13.00
C ASN A 306 28.37 -1.85 12.98
N LEU A 307 28.01 -2.95 13.67
CA LEU A 307 26.61 -3.30 13.91
C LEU A 307 25.89 -2.18 14.68
N GLY A 308 24.69 -1.82 14.25
CA GLY A 308 23.89 -0.75 14.85
C GLY A 308 24.19 0.66 14.31
N GLU A 309 25.29 0.85 13.58
CA GLU A 309 25.57 2.12 12.91
C GLU A 309 24.70 2.32 11.65
N PRO A 310 24.49 3.58 11.22
CA PRO A 310 23.85 3.87 9.95
C PRO A 310 24.56 3.15 8.78
N PRO A 311 23.82 2.63 7.80
CA PRO A 311 24.41 2.03 6.61
C PRO A 311 25.23 3.06 5.84
N LEU A 312 26.46 2.68 5.49
CA LEU A 312 27.35 3.47 4.66
C LEU A 312 26.98 3.35 3.18
N ALA A 313 26.58 2.16 2.76
CA ALA A 313 26.13 1.86 1.42
C ALA A 313 24.91 0.95 1.48
N VAL A 314 23.99 1.10 0.53
CA VAL A 314 22.78 0.26 0.44
C VAL A 314 22.43 -0.02 -1.01
N VAL A 315 21.98 -1.25 -1.26
CA VAL A 315 21.37 -1.68 -2.51
C VAL A 315 20.04 -2.33 -2.19
N LYS A 316 18.99 -1.90 -2.88
CA LYS A 316 17.65 -2.48 -2.80
C LYS A 316 17.33 -3.26 -4.08
N ARG A 317 16.73 -4.44 -3.94
CA ARG A 317 16.31 -5.31 -5.03
C ARG A 317 14.93 -5.91 -4.75
N PRO A 318 13.97 -5.87 -5.70
CA PRO A 318 12.75 -6.65 -5.58
C PRO A 318 13.08 -8.14 -5.68
N LEU A 319 12.38 -8.99 -4.92
CA LEU A 319 12.57 -10.44 -5.03
C LEU A 319 12.04 -10.96 -6.36
N ALA A 320 10.85 -10.54 -6.79
CA ALA A 320 10.25 -10.84 -8.10
C ALA A 320 10.40 -12.32 -8.55
N GLY A 321 10.31 -13.27 -7.61
CA GLY A 321 10.50 -14.71 -7.85
C GLY A 321 11.94 -15.19 -8.00
N SER A 322 12.93 -14.30 -8.02
CA SER A 322 14.35 -14.62 -8.04
C SER A 322 14.82 -15.19 -6.69
N ARG A 323 15.72 -16.18 -6.74
CA ARG A 323 16.30 -16.84 -5.55
C ARG A 323 17.81 -16.65 -5.41
N ARG A 324 18.44 -15.98 -6.37
CA ARG A 324 19.88 -15.71 -6.37
C ARG A 324 20.10 -14.28 -6.82
N PHE A 325 20.90 -13.56 -6.06
CA PHE A 325 21.21 -12.17 -6.31
C PHE A 325 22.71 -11.98 -6.24
N GLU A 326 23.27 -11.35 -7.27
CA GLU A 326 24.63 -10.83 -7.23
C GLU A 326 24.53 -9.31 -7.01
N VAL A 327 25.07 -8.85 -5.89
CA VAL A 327 25.06 -7.45 -5.50
C VAL A 327 26.50 -6.98 -5.35
N HIS A 328 26.83 -5.86 -5.98
CA HIS A 328 28.14 -5.24 -5.86
C HIS A 328 28.01 -4.01 -4.96
N LEU A 329 28.82 -3.96 -3.90
CA LEU A 329 28.98 -2.80 -3.04
C LEU A 329 30.30 -2.13 -3.39
N ASP A 330 30.19 -0.96 -4.00
CA ASP A 330 31.29 -0.09 -4.44
C ASP A 330 30.90 1.37 -4.19
N GLU A 331 31.77 2.33 -4.54
CA GLU A 331 31.51 3.74 -4.23
C GLU A 331 30.21 4.30 -4.82
N SER A 332 29.67 3.67 -5.87
CA SER A 332 28.43 4.10 -6.49
C SER A 332 27.22 4.05 -5.55
N VAL A 333 27.24 3.12 -4.59
CA VAL A 333 26.10 2.84 -3.68
C VAL A 333 26.26 3.44 -2.29
N LEU A 334 27.26 4.31 -2.10
CA LEU A 334 27.48 5.03 -0.85
C LEU A 334 26.36 6.05 -0.59
N MET A 335 25.82 6.04 0.62
CA MET A 335 24.79 6.96 1.10
C MET A 335 25.38 8.30 1.55
N GLN A 336 26.63 8.31 2.01
CA GLN A 336 27.32 9.51 2.51
C GLN A 336 28.32 10.03 1.47
N ARG A 337 28.30 11.36 1.22
CA ARG A 337 29.09 11.99 0.14
C ARG A 337 30.60 11.98 0.36
N THR A 338 31.08 11.89 1.61
CA THR A 338 32.50 11.97 1.98
C THR A 338 33.10 10.61 2.37
N ALA A 339 32.29 9.55 2.39
CA ALA A 339 32.77 8.21 2.70
C ALA A 339 33.45 7.59 1.48
N SER A 340 34.41 6.70 1.72
CA SER A 340 35.07 5.89 0.70
C SER A 340 35.30 4.48 1.23
N PHE A 341 35.12 3.46 0.40
CA PHE A 341 35.52 2.10 0.76
C PHE A 341 37.05 1.94 0.84
N ALA A 342 37.82 2.82 0.19
CA ALA A 342 39.28 2.78 0.20
C ALA A 342 39.87 3.22 1.53
N ASP A 343 39.16 4.05 2.29
CA ASP A 343 39.59 4.59 3.58
C ASP A 343 39.22 3.69 4.76
N LEU A 344 38.41 2.65 4.51
CA LEU A 344 37.95 1.73 5.55
C LEU A 344 38.88 0.53 5.68
N ASP A 345 39.16 0.15 6.93
CA ASP A 345 39.89 -1.06 7.25
C ASP A 345 38.96 -2.27 7.22
N GLU A 346 37.85 -2.22 7.95
CA GLU A 346 36.87 -3.31 8.04
C GLU A 346 35.43 -2.78 8.01
N LEU A 347 34.51 -3.62 7.53
CA LEU A 347 33.08 -3.38 7.56
C LEU A 347 32.28 -4.69 7.61
N ILE A 348 31.02 -4.60 7.98
CA ILE A 348 30.06 -5.71 8.01
C ILE A 348 29.04 -5.52 6.89
N VAL A 349 28.82 -6.58 6.09
CA VAL A 349 27.77 -6.60 5.07
C VAL A 349 26.56 -7.36 5.60
N THR A 350 25.39 -6.75 5.53
CA THR A 350 24.13 -7.36 5.96
C THR A 350 23.14 -7.40 4.81
N ALA A 351 22.54 -8.55 4.59
CA ALA A 351 21.35 -8.72 3.78
C ALA A 351 20.10 -8.70 4.67
N ARG A 352 19.03 -8.08 4.21
CA ARG A 352 17.73 -8.01 4.88
C ARG A 352 16.60 -8.34 3.91
N LEU A 353 15.76 -9.29 4.27
CA LEU A 353 14.50 -9.57 3.58
C LEU A 353 13.36 -8.85 4.27
N SER A 354 12.60 -8.06 3.50
CA SER A 354 11.46 -7.29 4.00
C SER A 354 10.21 -7.50 3.15
N ASN A 355 9.05 -7.28 3.75
CA ASN A 355 7.77 -7.23 3.05
C ASN A 355 7.50 -5.85 2.44
N THR A 356 8.05 -4.77 3.01
CA THR A 356 7.87 -3.41 2.52
C THR A 356 9.10 -2.88 1.78
N ALA A 357 8.86 -1.80 1.04
CA ALA A 357 9.87 -1.06 0.32
C ALA A 357 10.69 -0.11 1.22
N ASP A 358 10.42 -0.08 2.53
CA ASP A 358 10.97 0.90 3.45
C ASP A 358 12.44 0.64 3.77
N ALA A 359 13.23 1.72 3.84
CA ALA A 359 14.64 1.62 4.21
C ALA A 359 14.83 1.25 5.69
N LEU A 360 13.89 1.64 6.56
CA LEU A 360 13.92 1.31 7.99
C LEU A 360 13.62 -0.17 8.23
N ALA A 361 14.27 -0.76 9.24
CA ALA A 361 14.05 -2.15 9.60
C ALA A 361 12.69 -2.30 10.29
N GLN A 362 11.94 -3.31 9.87
CA GLN A 362 10.66 -3.69 10.47
C GLN A 362 10.82 -4.90 11.39
N ALA A 363 9.90 -5.08 12.33
CA ALA A 363 9.94 -6.17 13.31
C ALA A 363 9.95 -7.56 12.66
N ASP A 364 9.28 -7.71 11.51
CA ASP A 364 9.22 -8.97 10.77
C ASP A 364 10.41 -9.18 9.81
N ASP A 365 11.31 -8.22 9.66
CA ASP A 365 12.42 -8.33 8.71
C ASP A 365 13.41 -9.43 9.14
N ILE A 366 13.89 -10.19 8.16
CA ILE A 366 14.88 -11.25 8.40
C ILE A 366 16.23 -10.71 7.95
N THR A 367 17.23 -10.71 8.83
CA THR A 367 18.58 -10.21 8.53
C THR A 367 19.62 -11.31 8.61
N LEU A 368 20.68 -11.18 7.80
CA LEU A 368 21.85 -12.04 7.80
C LEU A 368 23.09 -11.19 7.55
N SER A 369 24.10 -11.29 8.39
CA SER A 369 25.32 -10.48 8.31
C SER A 369 26.56 -11.34 8.07
N SER A 370 27.55 -10.77 7.38
CA SER A 370 28.88 -11.36 7.24
C SER A 370 29.72 -11.16 8.51
N ALA A 371 30.83 -11.89 8.61
CA ALA A 371 31.95 -11.46 9.45
C ALA A 371 32.50 -10.11 8.95
N PRO A 372 33.30 -9.38 9.75
CA PRO A 372 34.03 -8.21 9.28
C PRO A 372 34.88 -8.55 8.04
N VAL A 373 34.78 -7.71 7.01
CA VAL A 373 35.51 -7.85 5.75
C VAL A 373 36.29 -6.59 5.45
N ARG A 374 37.42 -6.75 4.75
CA ARG A 374 38.25 -5.64 4.30
C ARG A 374 37.88 -5.27 2.86
N PRO A 375 37.36 -4.07 2.60
CA PRO A 375 36.94 -3.69 1.25
C PRO A 375 38.09 -3.74 0.24
N LYS A 376 39.30 -3.39 0.70
CA LYS A 376 40.55 -3.37 -0.08
C LYS A 376 40.88 -4.74 -0.70
N ASP A 377 40.44 -5.83 -0.08
CA ASP A 377 40.70 -7.21 -0.53
C ASP A 377 39.74 -7.68 -1.64
N ARG A 378 38.77 -6.83 -2.04
CA ARG A 378 37.73 -7.17 -3.02
C ARG A 378 36.97 -8.45 -2.66
N SER A 379 36.63 -8.56 -1.38
CA SER A 379 36.06 -9.76 -0.79
C SER A 379 34.81 -10.22 -1.55
N LYS A 380 34.70 -11.54 -1.70
CA LYS A 380 33.47 -12.20 -2.15
C LYS A 380 32.76 -12.73 -0.91
N ILE A 381 31.52 -12.31 -0.71
CA ILE A 381 30.69 -12.69 0.43
C ILE A 381 29.54 -13.53 -0.10
N SER A 382 29.22 -14.62 0.59
CA SER A 382 28.04 -15.44 0.31
C SER A 382 27.13 -15.44 1.52
N LEU A 383 25.87 -15.04 1.34
CA LEU A 383 24.84 -14.97 2.37
C LEU A 383 23.64 -15.82 1.93
N ALA A 384 23.37 -16.92 2.63
CA ALA A 384 22.30 -17.84 2.26
C ALA A 384 21.14 -17.77 3.27
N PHE A 385 19.98 -17.30 2.84
CA PHE A 385 18.75 -17.38 3.62
C PHE A 385 18.10 -18.74 3.45
N GLY A 386 17.65 -19.34 4.56
CA GLY A 386 17.05 -20.67 4.55
C GLY A 386 18.08 -21.81 4.58
N GLN A 387 19.39 -21.51 4.52
CA GLN A 387 20.41 -22.41 5.06
C GLN A 387 20.50 -22.13 6.56
N ALA A 388 20.17 -23.12 7.38
CA ALA A 388 20.59 -23.11 8.77
C ALA A 388 22.12 -23.06 8.75
N ASN A 389 22.71 -21.92 9.10
CA ASN A 389 24.06 -21.93 9.63
C ASN A 389 23.84 -22.12 11.14
N PRO A 390 23.77 -23.38 11.63
CA PRO A 390 23.47 -23.61 13.03
C PRO A 390 24.56 -22.95 13.87
N LEU A 391 24.14 -22.28 14.95
CA LEU A 391 25.03 -21.98 16.07
C LEU A 391 25.69 -23.27 16.56
N VAL A 392 24.89 -24.34 16.64
CA VAL A 392 25.32 -25.71 16.97
C VAL A 392 24.28 -26.70 16.43
N ARG A 393 24.71 -27.88 15.98
CA ARG A 393 23.82 -29.01 15.72
C ARG A 393 23.83 -29.96 16.91
N VAL A 394 22.67 -30.44 17.35
CA VAL A 394 22.52 -31.27 18.54
C VAL A 394 21.89 -32.60 18.22
N GLU A 395 22.55 -33.69 18.61
CA GLU A 395 22.01 -35.05 18.59
C GLU A 395 21.60 -35.45 20.00
N ILE A 396 20.31 -35.67 20.24
CA ILE A 396 19.80 -35.95 21.58
C ILE A 396 19.55 -37.45 21.73
N ARG A 397 20.16 -38.04 22.77
CA ARG A 397 19.93 -39.42 23.20
C ARG A 397 19.19 -39.41 24.53
N SER A 398 18.21 -40.27 24.67
CA SER A 398 17.43 -40.43 25.90
C SER A 398 17.11 -41.90 26.08
N GLU A 399 17.33 -42.42 27.30
CA GLU A 399 16.91 -43.78 27.66
C GLU A 399 15.39 -43.88 27.81
N THR A 400 14.74 -42.74 28.08
CA THR A 400 13.28 -42.66 28.18
C THR A 400 12.68 -42.13 26.88
N THR A 401 11.63 -42.78 26.39
CA THR A 401 10.88 -42.27 25.23
C THR A 401 10.24 -40.94 25.57
N VAL A 402 10.59 -39.89 24.83
CA VAL A 402 9.99 -38.56 24.97
C VAL A 402 8.59 -38.56 24.35
N SER A 403 7.57 -38.28 25.17
CA SER A 403 6.17 -38.24 24.73
C SER A 403 5.88 -37.04 23.83
N PRO A 404 4.90 -37.11 22.90
CA PRO A 404 4.54 -35.98 22.03
C PRO A 404 4.09 -34.71 22.74
N ILE A 405 3.65 -34.82 24.00
CA ILE A 405 3.22 -33.69 24.82
C ILE A 405 4.35 -33.10 25.68
N GLU A 406 5.50 -33.78 25.77
CA GLU A 406 6.66 -33.31 26.53
C GLU A 406 7.57 -32.49 25.62
N SER A 407 8.31 -31.55 26.22
CA SER A 407 9.25 -30.72 25.47
C SER A 407 10.66 -30.83 25.99
N VAL A 408 11.60 -30.85 25.05
CA VAL A 408 13.03 -30.74 25.28
C VAL A 408 13.47 -29.31 24.95
N PHE A 409 14.14 -28.68 25.90
CA PHE A 409 14.77 -27.37 25.74
C PHE A 409 16.26 -27.57 25.51
N ILE A 410 16.76 -27.11 24.37
CA ILE A 410 18.18 -27.03 24.07
C ILE A 410 18.63 -25.62 24.40
N ILE A 411 19.64 -25.49 25.27
CA ILE A 411 20.09 -24.23 25.84
C ILE A 411 21.55 -24.02 25.46
N VAL A 412 21.86 -22.89 24.85
CA VAL A 412 23.20 -22.49 24.43
C VAL A 412 23.64 -21.28 25.26
N ARG A 413 24.85 -21.33 25.82
CA ARG A 413 25.47 -20.31 26.68
C ARG A 413 26.87 -19.94 26.18
N ASP A 414 27.34 -18.77 26.59
CA ASP A 414 28.70 -18.28 26.29
C ASP A 414 29.66 -18.66 27.42
N ARG A 415 30.78 -19.33 27.10
CA ARG A 415 31.96 -19.55 27.96
C ARG A 415 31.77 -20.27 29.31
N ALA A 416 30.60 -20.24 29.94
CA ALA A 416 30.34 -20.74 31.28
C ALA A 416 28.88 -21.22 31.48
N VAL A 417 28.69 -22.28 32.27
CA VAL A 417 27.37 -22.87 32.58
C VAL A 417 26.48 -21.88 33.33
N SER A 418 27.07 -21.03 34.15
CA SER A 418 26.36 -19.98 34.91
C SER A 418 25.98 -18.77 34.05
N ALA A 419 26.46 -18.66 32.81
CA ALA A 419 26.12 -17.55 31.93
C ALA A 419 24.62 -17.59 31.58
N PRO A 420 24.00 -16.42 31.33
CA PRO A 420 22.65 -16.37 30.80
C PRO A 420 22.57 -17.09 29.44
N PRO A 421 21.45 -17.76 29.11
CA PRO A 421 21.25 -18.36 27.81
C PRO A 421 21.35 -17.34 26.68
N ILE A 422 22.19 -17.63 25.68
CA ILE A 422 22.24 -16.90 24.41
C ILE A 422 21.07 -17.32 23.53
N ALA A 423 20.86 -18.63 23.39
CA ALA A 423 19.82 -19.19 22.56
C ALA A 423 19.11 -20.34 23.28
N VAL A 424 17.80 -20.45 23.08
CA VAL A 424 17.01 -21.56 23.61
C VAL A 424 16.05 -22.06 22.54
N ARG A 425 16.22 -23.31 22.12
CA ARG A 425 15.32 -23.98 21.18
C ARG A 425 14.44 -24.97 21.93
N ARG A 426 13.13 -24.88 21.76
CA ARG A 426 12.16 -25.82 22.34
C ARG A 426 11.66 -26.78 21.27
N VAL A 427 11.65 -28.07 21.56
CA VAL A 427 11.20 -29.13 20.64
C VAL A 427 10.28 -30.10 21.38
N PHE A 428 9.13 -30.45 20.79
CA PHE A 428 8.24 -31.47 21.35
C PHE A 428 8.63 -32.87 20.84
N GLY A 429 8.33 -33.90 21.63
CA GLY A 429 8.53 -35.28 21.20
C GLY A 429 7.67 -35.66 19.98
N PRO A 430 8.01 -36.76 19.28
CA PRO A 430 9.25 -37.54 19.39
C PRO A 430 10.46 -36.78 18.84
N LEU A 431 11.65 -37.05 19.39
CA LEU A 431 12.89 -36.40 18.95
C LEU A 431 13.31 -36.88 17.54
N PRO A 432 13.76 -35.97 16.65
CA PRO A 432 14.22 -36.34 15.32
C PRO A 432 15.54 -37.11 15.40
N LYS A 433 15.70 -38.11 14.52
CA LYS A 433 16.89 -38.99 14.47
C LYS A 433 18.09 -38.32 13.81
N ASP A 434 17.87 -37.34 12.95
CA ASP A 434 18.92 -36.69 12.14
C ASP A 434 19.53 -35.45 12.83
N GLY A 435 19.26 -35.26 14.13
CA GLY A 435 19.71 -34.12 14.92
C GLY A 435 18.82 -32.87 14.78
N LEU A 436 19.18 -31.83 15.53
CA LEU A 436 18.46 -30.56 15.65
C LEU A 436 19.42 -29.38 15.53
N ASP A 437 19.13 -28.45 14.63
CA ASP A 437 19.93 -27.23 14.50
C ASP A 437 19.46 -26.18 15.51
N VAL A 438 20.34 -25.63 16.33
CA VAL A 438 20.07 -24.36 17.03
C VAL A 438 20.59 -23.24 16.15
N THR A 439 19.75 -22.26 15.84
CA THR A 439 20.06 -21.22 14.85
C THR A 439 19.94 -19.82 15.47
N LEU A 440 20.25 -18.80 14.69
CA LEU A 440 20.06 -17.41 15.12
C LEU A 440 18.60 -17.05 15.43
N ALA A 441 17.63 -17.78 14.89
CA ALA A 441 16.22 -17.59 15.23
C ALA A 441 15.89 -18.00 16.68
N ASP A 442 16.74 -18.80 17.31
CA ASP A 442 16.58 -19.27 18.69
C ASP A 442 17.26 -18.34 19.72
N VAL A 443 17.95 -17.29 19.25
CA VAL A 443 18.70 -16.33 20.10
C VAL A 443 17.73 -15.42 20.86
N MET A 444 17.94 -15.32 22.17
CA MET A 444 17.10 -14.57 23.10
C MET A 444 17.53 -13.09 23.25
N LEU A 445 18.73 -12.74 22.76
CA LEU A 445 19.30 -11.39 22.84
C LEU A 445 19.55 -10.82 21.43
N PRO A 446 18.76 -9.84 20.95
CA PRO A 446 18.78 -9.37 19.55
C PRO A 446 20.08 -8.64 19.14
N THR A 447 20.99 -8.35 20.06
CA THR A 447 22.24 -7.62 19.84
C THR A 447 23.50 -8.49 19.89
N ILE A 448 23.38 -9.82 19.94
CA ILE A 448 24.56 -10.70 20.00
C ILE A 448 25.36 -10.67 18.69
N ASN A 449 26.65 -10.33 18.81
CA ASN A 449 27.62 -10.47 17.74
C ASN A 449 28.11 -11.92 17.67
N THR A 450 27.64 -12.66 16.67
CA THR A 450 27.97 -14.08 16.48
C THR A 450 29.45 -14.31 16.18
N SER A 451 30.17 -13.27 15.74
CA SER A 451 31.62 -13.34 15.47
C SER A 451 32.46 -13.34 16.75
N GLU A 452 31.89 -12.97 17.89
CA GLU A 452 32.55 -12.99 19.21
C GLU A 452 32.28 -14.29 19.99
N LEU A 453 31.42 -15.16 19.45
CA LEU A 453 31.08 -16.45 20.03
C LEU A 453 32.11 -17.50 19.59
N SER A 454 33.18 -17.66 20.37
CA SER A 454 34.20 -18.69 20.13
C SER A 454 33.92 -19.99 20.87
N ASP A 455 33.42 -19.89 22.10
CA ASP A 455 33.27 -21.00 23.03
C ASP A 455 31.84 -21.07 23.56
N LEU A 456 31.11 -22.07 23.10
CA LEU A 456 29.72 -22.30 23.47
C LEU A 456 29.64 -23.43 24.49
N ILE A 457 28.65 -23.32 25.38
CA ILE A 457 28.26 -24.41 26.27
C ILE A 457 26.82 -24.77 25.95
N VAL A 458 26.58 -26.04 25.64
CA VAL A 458 25.28 -26.54 25.20
C VAL A 458 24.80 -27.60 26.19
N SER A 459 23.55 -27.48 26.61
CA SER A 459 22.88 -28.50 27.42
C SER A 459 21.44 -28.68 26.96
N ALA A 460 20.84 -29.83 27.30
CA ALA A 460 19.44 -30.12 27.01
C ALA A 460 18.69 -30.48 28.28
N ARG A 461 17.40 -30.12 28.33
CA ARG A 461 16.48 -30.54 29.40
C ARG A 461 15.17 -31.04 28.83
N LEU A 462 14.80 -32.26 29.17
CA LEU A 462 13.44 -32.77 29.03
C LEU A 462 12.58 -32.26 30.19
N SER A 463 11.60 -31.41 29.87
CA SER A 463 10.60 -30.95 30.82
C SER A 463 9.28 -31.71 30.64
N LYS A 464 8.91 -32.47 31.67
CA LYS A 464 7.63 -33.18 31.73
C LYS A 464 6.45 -32.22 31.94
N SER A 465 6.74 -31.06 32.54
CA SER A 465 5.76 -30.02 32.84
C SER A 465 5.69 -28.91 31.80
N ASN A 466 6.47 -29.02 30.71
CA ASN A 466 6.54 -28.02 29.64
C ASN A 466 6.97 -26.62 30.10
N SER A 467 7.70 -26.53 31.22
CA SER A 467 8.15 -25.27 31.79
C SER A 467 9.56 -24.90 31.28
N ALA A 468 9.73 -23.61 30.98
CA ALA A 468 11.05 -23.06 30.67
C ALA A 468 12.00 -23.04 31.88
N LEU A 469 11.45 -23.11 33.10
CA LEU A 469 12.23 -23.22 34.34
C LEU A 469 12.40 -24.69 34.74
N ALA A 470 13.58 -25.03 35.30
CA ALA A 470 13.86 -26.38 35.77
C ALA A 470 12.93 -26.75 36.92
N ARG A 471 12.41 -27.97 36.93
CA ARG A 471 11.58 -28.50 38.01
C ARG A 471 12.06 -29.86 38.47
N PRO A 472 11.85 -30.22 39.75
CA PRO A 472 12.12 -31.57 40.22
C PRO A 472 11.44 -32.63 39.34
N GLY A 473 12.21 -33.63 38.90
CA GLY A 473 11.75 -34.71 38.02
C GLY A 473 11.86 -34.44 36.52
N ASP A 474 12.32 -33.26 36.10
CA ASP A 474 12.86 -33.04 34.76
C ASP A 474 14.17 -33.85 34.58
N ILE A 475 14.55 -34.13 33.34
CA ILE A 475 15.80 -34.85 33.02
C ILE A 475 16.71 -33.91 32.22
N GLU A 476 17.92 -33.68 32.69
CA GLU A 476 18.94 -32.84 32.07
C GLU A 476 20.09 -33.67 31.50
N SER A 477 20.82 -33.08 30.56
CA SER A 477 22.12 -33.56 30.11
C SER A 477 23.24 -32.82 30.83
N ASP A 478 24.43 -33.42 30.84
CA ASP A 478 25.65 -32.66 31.09
C ASP A 478 25.78 -31.48 30.12
N ALA A 479 26.47 -30.44 30.58
CA ALA A 479 26.82 -29.28 29.77
C ALA A 479 28.10 -29.57 28.98
N VAL A 480 28.03 -29.47 27.65
CA VAL A 480 29.14 -29.77 26.76
C VAL A 480 29.70 -28.49 26.14
N ALA A 481 31.00 -28.29 26.26
CA ALA A 481 31.70 -27.21 25.58
C ALA A 481 31.90 -27.54 24.09
N THR A 482 31.64 -26.58 23.21
CA THR A 482 31.68 -26.75 21.75
C THR A 482 31.99 -25.43 21.05
N LYS A 483 32.26 -25.48 19.75
CA LYS A 483 32.45 -24.28 18.92
C LYS A 483 31.26 -24.03 17.99
N LEU A 484 31.21 -22.82 17.44
CA LEU A 484 30.20 -22.42 16.47
C LEU A 484 30.16 -23.37 15.27
N GLY A 485 28.97 -23.90 14.96
CA GLY A 485 28.71 -24.78 13.82
C GLY A 485 29.08 -26.25 14.02
N GLU A 486 29.63 -26.63 15.18
CA GLU A 486 29.94 -28.02 15.48
C GLU A 486 28.68 -28.84 15.83
N THR A 487 28.80 -30.16 15.72
CA THR A 487 27.77 -31.11 16.16
C THR A 487 28.08 -31.62 17.56
N VAL A 488 27.10 -31.61 18.45
CA VAL A 488 27.22 -32.06 19.85
C VAL A 488 26.21 -33.15 20.13
N ALA A 489 26.68 -34.26 20.71
CA ALA A 489 25.81 -35.29 21.26
C ALA A 489 25.48 -34.96 22.72
N LEU A 490 24.20 -34.96 23.08
CA LEU A 490 23.72 -34.76 24.44
C LEU A 490 22.90 -35.97 24.88
N THR A 491 23.20 -36.49 26.07
CA THR A 491 22.44 -37.60 26.68
C THR A 491 21.61 -37.06 27.82
N LEU A 492 20.30 -37.31 27.81
CA LEU A 492 19.39 -36.94 28.88
C LEU A 492 19.34 -38.07 29.93
N ASP A 493 20.10 -37.94 31.00
CA ASP A 493 20.29 -38.99 32.02
C ASP A 493 20.33 -38.47 33.48
N GLN A 494 20.32 -37.16 33.73
CA GLN A 494 20.36 -36.60 35.09
C GLN A 494 19.00 -36.09 35.55
N ILE A 495 18.48 -36.62 36.66
CA ILE A 495 17.21 -36.14 37.21
C ILE A 495 17.42 -34.85 38.00
N VAL A 496 16.69 -33.80 37.63
CA VAL A 496 16.72 -32.53 38.34
C VAL A 496 16.11 -32.69 39.74
N GLY A 497 16.85 -32.28 40.77
CA GLY A 497 16.36 -32.19 42.14
C GLY A 497 16.44 -33.47 42.97
N ASP A 498 17.23 -34.46 42.55
CA ASP A 498 17.49 -35.63 43.41
C ASP A 498 18.46 -35.23 44.54
N VAL A 499 17.90 -34.99 45.73
CA VAL A 499 18.66 -35.06 46.98
C VAL A 499 18.91 -36.56 47.22
N PRO A 500 20.13 -37.00 47.54
CA PRO A 500 20.39 -38.41 47.81
C PRO A 500 19.39 -38.93 48.84
N ARG A 501 18.67 -40.01 48.50
CA ARG A 501 18.05 -40.84 49.52
C ARG A 501 19.17 -41.67 50.14
N ASP A 502 19.66 -41.23 51.29
CA ASP A 502 20.44 -42.06 52.21
C ASP A 502 19.67 -43.34 52.59
#